data_AF-A0A0G1NT78-F1
#
_entry.id   AF-A0A0G1NT78-F1
#
_cell.length_a   1.000
_cell.length_b   1.000
_cell.length_c   1.000
_cell.angle_alpha   90.00
_cell.angle_beta   90.00
_cell.angle_gamma   90.00
#
_symmetry.space_group_name_H-M   'P 1'
#
loop_
_entity.id
_entity.type
_entity.pdbx_description
1 polymer ?
#
loop_
_entity_poly.entity_id
_entity_poly.type
_entity_poly.pdbx_seq_one_letter_code
_entity_poly.pdbx_strand_id
1 'polypeptide(L)'
;MLAQGIPGTIQESLYYHVYNRGVENTAIFYDEEDYRVFLDYLKDYLSVPADPESAKKVFNIRGRAFRGTPHQPKNYFDQLELVAYSLSPNHFHLVINLKQKDSLQGFIRSLCTRYSMYFNKKQHRTGSLFQGPYKSILIQDEACVLLLTRHLHSHGFSSYPEYLNTRVTPWVKPAAVLTYFEKTRFDSFKGLGSYKDFVEKYQPGQKEKELLEKISLEDKTLYTEKREAVSKNQHPPSRRRTPELIAASGIFVILLTLGLRNIIGSSKNIVNTPPPTSSVLSETMETEKPTETMETKEPKKMLSVKATGGSANVNIHQEPAVNSKMVGKAKEGDIFEFVSEDSGWYEIKLADGSVGFISSEYIEVIQENK
;
A
#
# COMPACT_ATOMS: atom_id res chain seq x y z
N MET A 1 3.73 -26.91 29.73
CA MET A 1 2.30 -27.07 30.06
C MET A 1 1.52 -26.74 28.81
N LEU A 2 0.88 -27.73 28.22
CA LEU A 2 0.02 -27.59 27.04
C LEU A 2 -1.31 -26.97 27.50
N ALA A 3 -1.65 -25.79 27.00
CA ALA A 3 -2.98 -25.23 27.19
C ALA A 3 -3.96 -26.10 26.40
N GLN A 4 -4.79 -26.85 27.13
CA GLN A 4 -5.92 -27.56 26.56
C GLN A 4 -6.94 -26.52 26.07
N GLY A 5 -7.22 -26.53 24.77
CA GLY A 5 -8.26 -25.71 24.17
C GLY A 5 -9.64 -26.12 24.68
N ILE A 6 -10.46 -25.13 25.00
CA ILE A 6 -11.87 -25.30 25.38
C ILE A 6 -12.62 -25.89 24.18
N PRO A 7 -13.27 -27.06 24.31
CA PRO A 7 -14.10 -27.61 23.25
C PRO A 7 -15.44 -26.87 23.22
N GLY A 8 -15.77 -26.22 22.10
CA GLY A 8 -17.15 -25.78 21.84
C GLY A 8 -17.39 -24.37 21.27
N THR A 9 -16.36 -23.60 20.91
CA THR A 9 -16.58 -22.40 20.09
C THR A 9 -16.07 -22.68 18.68
N ILE A 10 -16.97 -22.93 17.73
CA ILE A 10 -16.60 -22.87 16.31
C ILE A 10 -16.24 -21.42 16.07
N GLN A 11 -14.94 -21.10 16.06
CA GLN A 11 -14.50 -19.78 15.65
C GLN A 11 -14.91 -19.63 14.19
N GLU A 12 -15.90 -18.77 13.96
CA GLU A 12 -16.40 -18.46 12.63
C GLU A 12 -15.22 -18.08 11.73
N SER A 13 -15.07 -18.77 10.60
CA SER A 13 -13.95 -18.51 9.70
C SER A 13 -14.19 -17.20 8.94
N LEU A 14 -13.24 -16.28 9.06
CA LEU A 14 -13.32 -14.95 8.44
C LEU A 14 -12.39 -14.89 7.24
N TYR A 15 -12.91 -15.20 6.05
CA TYR A 15 -12.11 -15.23 4.83
C TYR A 15 -12.01 -13.87 4.18
N TYR A 16 -10.80 -13.45 3.85
CA TYR A 16 -10.52 -12.25 3.08
C TYR A 16 -9.79 -12.60 1.79
N HIS A 17 -10.27 -12.06 0.69
CA HIS A 17 -9.45 -11.95 -0.51
C HIS A 17 -8.66 -10.65 -0.47
N VAL A 18 -7.34 -10.78 -0.47
CA VAL A 18 -6.42 -9.66 -0.51
C VAL A 18 -5.67 -9.66 -1.83
N TYR A 19 -5.54 -8.48 -2.45
CA TYR A 19 -4.71 -8.33 -3.63
C TYR A 19 -4.06 -6.95 -3.70
N ASN A 20 -2.98 -6.87 -4.46
CA ASN A 20 -2.37 -5.61 -4.88
C ASN A 20 -1.70 -5.78 -6.25
N ARG A 21 -1.54 -4.67 -6.97
CA ARG A 21 -0.96 -4.62 -8.31
C ARG A 21 0.15 -3.59 -8.40
N GLY A 22 1.06 -3.79 -9.35
CA GLY A 22 2.11 -2.82 -9.67
C GLY A 22 1.53 -1.49 -10.15
N VAL A 23 2.22 -0.39 -9.81
CA VAL A 23 1.92 0.94 -10.35
C VAL A 23 1.95 0.91 -11.88
N GLU A 24 1.01 1.61 -12.52
CA GLU A 24 0.89 1.67 -13.98
C GLU A 24 0.87 0.29 -14.64
N ASN A 25 0.36 -0.72 -13.92
CA ASN A 25 0.34 -2.10 -14.36
C ASN A 25 1.71 -2.76 -14.60
N THR A 26 2.75 -2.20 -14.00
CA THR A 26 4.12 -2.69 -14.13
C THR A 26 4.24 -4.10 -13.54
N ALA A 27 5.07 -4.94 -14.17
CA ALA A 27 5.42 -6.23 -13.61
C ALA A 27 6.10 -6.06 -12.24
N ILE A 28 5.58 -6.72 -11.22
CA ILE A 28 6.15 -6.83 -9.88
C ILE A 28 6.99 -8.11 -9.73
N PHE A 29 6.83 -9.10 -10.61
CA PHE A 29 7.68 -10.30 -10.71
C PHE A 29 8.26 -10.42 -12.13
N TYR A 30 9.56 -10.21 -12.30
CA TYR A 30 10.26 -10.31 -13.59
C TYR A 30 10.85 -11.68 -13.85
N ASP A 31 11.33 -12.36 -12.80
CA ASP A 31 12.02 -13.64 -12.89
C ASP A 31 11.61 -14.58 -11.74
N GLU A 32 12.07 -15.84 -11.79
CA GLU A 32 11.76 -16.86 -10.77
C GLU A 32 12.23 -16.47 -9.36
N GLU A 33 13.30 -15.68 -9.26
CA GLU A 33 13.81 -15.23 -7.97
C GLU A 33 12.82 -14.29 -7.29
N ASP A 34 12.18 -13.40 -8.05
CA ASP A 34 11.16 -12.49 -7.53
C ASP A 34 9.98 -13.26 -6.90
N TYR A 35 9.51 -14.32 -7.57
CA TYR A 35 8.46 -15.21 -7.02
C TYR A 35 8.95 -15.92 -5.76
N ARG A 36 10.16 -16.49 -5.79
CA ARG A 36 10.75 -17.20 -4.65
C ARG A 36 10.88 -16.28 -3.43
N VAL A 37 11.41 -15.07 -3.60
CA VAL A 37 11.59 -14.11 -2.51
C VAL A 37 10.25 -13.70 -1.90
N PHE A 38 9.23 -13.51 -2.72
CA PHE A 38 7.88 -13.21 -2.22
C PHE A 38 7.31 -14.36 -1.38
N LEU A 39 7.46 -15.61 -1.84
CA LEU A 39 7.05 -16.81 -1.09
C LEU A 39 7.88 -17.02 0.18
N ASP A 40 9.18 -16.72 0.15
CA ASP A 40 10.04 -16.77 1.34
C ASP A 40 9.58 -15.74 2.39
N TYR A 41 9.10 -14.56 1.97
CA TYR A 41 8.52 -13.60 2.91
C TYR A 41 7.21 -14.09 3.49
N LEU A 42 6.31 -14.68 2.69
CA LEU A 42 5.12 -15.35 3.21
C LEU A 42 5.49 -16.43 4.23
N LYS A 43 6.48 -17.28 3.91
CA LYS A 43 7.00 -18.30 4.82
C LYS A 43 7.49 -17.71 6.13
N ASP A 44 8.29 -16.64 6.10
CA ASP A 44 8.81 -15.98 7.30
C ASP A 44 7.69 -15.46 8.21
N TYR A 45 6.63 -14.91 7.60
CA TYR A 45 5.49 -14.35 8.34
C TYR A 45 4.54 -15.41 8.88
N LEU A 46 4.44 -16.58 8.23
CA LEU A 46 3.37 -17.56 8.47
C LEU A 46 3.87 -18.89 9.04
N SER A 47 5.18 -19.06 9.19
CA SER A 47 5.75 -20.25 9.86
C SER A 47 5.85 -20.01 11.36
N VAL A 48 5.88 -21.12 12.12
CA VAL A 48 6.14 -21.12 13.56
C VAL A 48 7.38 -20.26 13.84
N PRO A 49 7.29 -19.26 14.74
CA PRO A 49 8.44 -18.42 15.05
C PRO A 49 9.57 -19.27 15.64
N ALA A 50 10.81 -18.92 15.32
CA ALA A 50 11.97 -19.58 15.90
C ALA A 50 11.99 -19.43 17.41
N ASP A 51 12.45 -20.47 18.10
CA ASP A 51 12.64 -20.42 19.55
C ASP A 51 13.58 -19.25 19.92
N PRO A 52 13.23 -18.39 20.90
CA PRO A 52 14.02 -17.21 21.25
C PRO A 52 15.48 -17.49 21.59
N GLU A 53 15.81 -18.66 22.17
CA GLU A 53 17.20 -19.02 22.46
C GLU A 53 17.96 -19.40 21.19
N SER A 54 17.31 -20.13 20.27
CA SER A 54 17.88 -20.47 18.96
C SER A 54 18.17 -19.24 18.08
N ALA A 55 17.45 -18.14 18.29
CA ALA A 55 17.61 -16.91 17.52
C ALA A 55 18.78 -16.02 18.00
N LYS A 56 19.36 -16.31 19.18
CA LYS A 56 20.49 -15.53 19.72
C LYS A 56 21.76 -15.79 18.89
N LYS A 57 22.35 -14.71 18.39
CA LYS A 57 23.65 -14.75 17.71
C LYS A 57 24.71 -14.04 18.52
N VAL A 58 25.96 -14.44 18.33
CA VAL A 58 27.13 -13.75 18.88
C VAL A 58 27.60 -12.72 17.86
N PHE A 59 27.69 -11.47 18.31
CA PHE A 59 28.17 -10.34 17.51
C PHE A 59 29.40 -9.74 18.17
N ASN A 60 30.42 -9.43 17.39
CA ASN A 60 31.59 -8.73 17.88
C ASN A 60 31.45 -7.23 17.62
N ILE A 61 31.38 -6.42 18.68
CA ILE A 61 31.34 -4.96 18.60
C ILE A 61 32.55 -4.44 19.35
N ARG A 62 33.48 -3.78 18.62
CA ARG A 62 34.72 -3.21 19.18
C ARG A 62 35.55 -4.21 20.00
N GLY A 63 35.68 -5.45 19.51
CA GLY A 63 36.46 -6.50 20.16
C GLY A 63 35.79 -7.18 21.37
N ARG A 64 34.54 -6.80 21.71
CA ARG A 64 33.73 -7.50 22.72
C ARG A 64 32.64 -8.32 22.05
N ALA A 65 32.48 -9.56 22.51
CA ALA A 65 31.41 -10.45 22.08
C ALA A 65 30.11 -10.13 22.84
N PHE A 66 29.04 -9.86 22.10
CA PHE A 66 27.70 -9.65 22.60
C PHE A 66 26.81 -10.79 22.11
N ARG A 67 26.06 -11.41 23.02
CA ARG A 67 25.02 -12.38 22.65
C ARG A 67 23.67 -11.68 22.68
N GLY A 68 23.00 -11.60 21.54
CA GLY A 68 21.71 -10.94 21.43
C GLY A 68 20.89 -11.49 20.28
N THR A 69 19.60 -11.15 20.26
CA THR A 69 18.71 -11.50 19.16
C THR A 69 18.71 -10.33 18.18
N PRO A 70 19.19 -10.50 16.94
CA PRO A 70 19.06 -9.44 15.94
C PRO A 70 17.58 -9.14 15.70
N HIS A 71 17.26 -7.94 15.19
CA HIS A 71 15.88 -7.57 14.88
C HIS A 71 15.22 -8.65 14.01
N GLN A 72 14.20 -9.30 14.56
CA GLN A 72 13.44 -10.31 13.83
C GLN A 72 12.34 -9.61 13.03
N PRO A 73 12.05 -10.06 11.80
CA PRO A 73 10.85 -9.63 11.13
C PRO A 73 9.63 -9.97 12.01
N LYS A 74 8.56 -9.17 11.87
CA LYS A 74 7.28 -9.52 12.46
C LYS A 74 6.88 -10.93 12.03
N ASN A 75 6.12 -11.63 12.86
CA ASN A 75 5.58 -12.94 12.56
C ASN A 75 4.09 -12.96 12.94
N TYR A 76 3.27 -13.58 12.10
CA TYR A 76 1.81 -13.61 12.18
C TYR A 76 1.29 -15.05 12.27
N PHE A 77 2.15 -16.00 12.67
CA PHE A 77 1.76 -17.38 12.93
C PHE A 77 0.59 -17.42 13.92
N ASP A 78 -0.39 -18.28 13.66
CA ASP A 78 -1.67 -18.43 14.37
C ASP A 78 -2.58 -17.18 14.44
N GLN A 79 -2.14 -16.01 13.95
CA GLN A 79 -2.99 -14.80 13.87
C GLN A 79 -3.84 -14.78 12.60
N LEU A 80 -3.37 -15.45 11.55
CA LEU A 80 -4.06 -15.65 10.28
C LEU A 80 -3.48 -16.87 9.56
N GLU A 81 -4.25 -17.45 8.65
CA GLU A 81 -3.86 -18.59 7.84
C GLU A 81 -3.96 -18.25 6.36
N LEU A 82 -2.92 -18.55 5.59
CA LEU A 82 -2.98 -18.45 4.14
C LEU A 82 -3.64 -19.71 3.56
N VAL A 83 -4.81 -19.53 2.96
CA VAL A 83 -5.63 -20.61 2.41
C VAL A 83 -5.24 -20.92 0.97
N ALA A 84 -5.01 -19.87 0.17
CA ALA A 84 -4.57 -19.97 -1.22
C ALA A 84 -3.82 -18.71 -1.64
N TYR A 85 -2.98 -18.83 -2.67
CA TYR A 85 -2.38 -17.69 -3.35
C TYR A 85 -2.33 -17.90 -4.86
N SER A 86 -2.27 -16.81 -5.61
CA SER A 86 -1.90 -16.78 -7.02
C SER A 86 -1.04 -15.55 -7.31
N LEU A 87 0.08 -15.76 -7.98
CA LEU A 87 1.08 -14.76 -8.31
C LEU A 87 1.16 -14.63 -9.83
N SER A 88 0.97 -13.40 -10.27
CA SER A 88 0.97 -13.03 -11.68
C SER A 88 1.95 -11.90 -11.90
N PRO A 89 2.52 -11.74 -13.11
CA PRO A 89 3.65 -10.84 -13.31
C PRO A 89 3.47 -9.44 -12.74
N ASN A 90 2.27 -8.87 -12.76
CA ASN A 90 1.93 -7.50 -12.33
C ASN A 90 1.10 -7.43 -11.03
N HIS A 91 0.65 -8.55 -10.44
CA HIS A 91 -0.19 -8.52 -9.24
C HIS A 91 -0.16 -9.85 -8.47
N PHE A 92 -0.62 -9.83 -7.22
CA PHE A 92 -0.80 -11.04 -6.42
C PHE A 92 -2.20 -11.10 -5.81
N HIS A 93 -2.67 -12.31 -5.55
CA HIS A 93 -3.91 -12.60 -4.82
C HIS A 93 -3.59 -13.54 -3.67
N LEU A 94 -4.13 -13.26 -2.49
CA LEU A 94 -4.06 -14.09 -1.29
C LEU A 94 -5.48 -14.31 -0.75
N VAL A 95 -5.81 -15.55 -0.40
CA VAL A 95 -7.02 -15.87 0.36
C VAL A 95 -6.58 -16.16 1.78
N ILE A 96 -7.02 -15.34 2.74
CA ILE A 96 -6.60 -15.37 4.13
C ILE A 96 -7.78 -15.72 5.02
N ASN A 97 -7.62 -16.69 5.93
CA ASN A 97 -8.54 -16.89 7.05
C ASN A 97 -8.01 -16.12 8.26
N LEU A 98 -8.73 -15.08 8.69
CA LEU A 98 -8.32 -14.20 9.78
C LEU A 98 -8.71 -14.79 11.14
N LYS A 99 -7.73 -15.02 12.02
CA LYS A 99 -7.98 -15.57 13.38
C LYS A 99 -7.98 -14.51 14.46
N GLN A 100 -7.18 -13.46 14.27
CA GLN A 100 -7.07 -12.34 15.19
C GLN A 100 -7.45 -11.04 14.49
N LYS A 101 -8.24 -10.21 15.16
CA LYS A 101 -8.57 -8.86 14.69
C LYS A 101 -7.30 -8.04 14.45
N ASP A 102 -7.33 -7.18 13.42
CA ASP A 102 -6.26 -6.23 13.07
C ASP A 102 -4.91 -6.84 12.59
N SER A 103 -4.74 -8.17 12.62
CA SER A 103 -3.50 -8.82 12.16
C SER A 103 -3.33 -8.72 10.64
N LEU A 104 -4.43 -8.69 9.87
CA LEU A 104 -4.42 -8.57 8.41
C LEU A 104 -3.67 -7.33 7.92
N GLN A 105 -4.00 -6.17 8.47
CA GLN A 105 -3.38 -4.90 8.07
C GLN A 105 -1.89 -4.88 8.37
N GLY A 106 -1.50 -5.37 9.56
CA GLY A 106 -0.10 -5.51 9.94
C GLY A 106 0.65 -6.41 8.96
N PHE A 107 0.10 -7.60 8.69
CA PHE A 107 0.68 -8.61 7.82
C PHE A 107 0.90 -8.11 6.39
N ILE A 108 -0.14 -7.61 5.74
CA ILE A 108 -0.04 -7.16 4.35
C ILE A 108 0.87 -5.95 4.22
N ARG A 109 0.83 -5.01 5.18
CA ARG A 109 1.77 -3.88 5.20
C ARG A 109 3.21 -4.35 5.33
N SER A 110 3.49 -5.31 6.22
CA SER A 110 4.83 -5.90 6.36
C SER A 110 5.30 -6.57 5.07
N LEU A 111 4.45 -7.41 4.46
CA LEU A 111 4.74 -8.10 3.21
C LEU A 111 5.03 -7.13 2.06
N CYS A 112 4.11 -6.20 1.79
CA CYS A 112 4.25 -5.24 0.70
C CYS A 112 5.46 -4.32 0.88
N THR A 113 5.72 -3.86 2.12
CA THR A 113 6.88 -3.00 2.41
C THR A 113 8.18 -3.75 2.15
N ARG A 114 8.33 -4.94 2.74
CA ARG A 114 9.54 -5.75 2.61
C ARG A 114 9.80 -6.13 1.14
N TYR A 115 8.75 -6.48 0.41
CA TYR A 115 8.86 -6.81 -1.01
C TYR A 115 9.22 -5.59 -1.87
N SER A 116 8.58 -4.43 -1.64
CA SER A 116 8.91 -3.19 -2.35
C SER A 116 10.37 -2.79 -2.15
N MET A 117 10.89 -2.93 -0.93
CA MET A 117 12.30 -2.66 -0.64
C MET A 117 13.25 -3.60 -1.40
N TYR A 118 12.97 -4.90 -1.40
CA TYR A 118 13.73 -5.89 -2.17
C TYR A 118 13.71 -5.54 -3.66
N PHE A 119 12.51 -5.37 -4.21
CA PHE A 119 12.28 -5.13 -5.62
C PHE A 119 12.96 -3.84 -6.07
N ASN A 120 12.84 -2.76 -5.29
CA ASN A 120 13.48 -1.48 -5.58
C ASN A 120 14.99 -1.55 -5.55
N LYS A 121 15.56 -2.28 -4.58
CA LYS A 121 17.00 -2.50 -4.49
C LYS A 121 17.52 -3.32 -5.67
N LYS A 122 16.85 -4.42 -6.03
CA LYS A 122 17.24 -5.30 -7.14
C LYS A 122 17.20 -4.59 -8.48
N GLN A 123 16.22 -3.73 -8.69
CA GLN A 123 15.95 -3.08 -9.96
C GLN A 123 16.50 -1.64 -10.02
N HIS A 124 17.26 -1.24 -9.00
CA HIS A 124 17.86 0.09 -8.88
C HIS A 124 16.86 1.24 -9.05
N ARG A 125 15.62 1.08 -8.56
CA ARG A 125 14.58 2.12 -8.61
C ARG A 125 14.29 2.70 -7.23
N THR A 126 13.52 3.78 -7.23
CA THR A 126 12.93 4.39 -6.04
C THR A 126 11.43 4.60 -6.26
N GLY A 127 10.67 4.90 -5.20
CA GLY A 127 9.23 5.13 -5.27
C GLY A 127 8.36 3.90 -4.96
N SER A 128 7.05 4.06 -5.16
CA SER A 128 6.07 3.01 -4.85
C SER A 128 6.12 1.90 -5.89
N LEU A 129 6.12 0.65 -5.42
CA LEU A 129 5.92 -0.52 -6.28
C LEU A 129 4.43 -0.72 -6.58
N PHE A 130 3.59 -0.58 -5.57
CA PHE A 130 2.17 -0.94 -5.65
C PHE A 130 1.29 0.27 -5.91
N GLN A 131 0.15 0.04 -6.58
CA GLN A 131 -0.87 1.04 -6.89
C GLN A 131 -1.70 1.37 -5.64
N GLY A 132 -1.04 2.01 -4.66
CA GLY A 132 -1.64 2.42 -3.40
C GLY A 132 -1.82 1.27 -2.40
N PRO A 133 -2.71 1.46 -1.41
CA PRO A 133 -3.03 0.45 -0.42
C PRO A 133 -3.56 -0.84 -1.05
N TYR A 134 -3.29 -1.95 -0.39
CA TYR A 134 -3.89 -3.23 -0.79
C TYR A 134 -5.41 -3.16 -0.76
N LYS A 135 -6.05 -3.99 -1.58
CA LYS A 135 -7.49 -4.22 -1.50
C LYS A 135 -7.75 -5.47 -0.69
N SER A 136 -8.79 -5.43 0.14
CA SER A 136 -9.24 -6.57 0.93
C SER A 136 -10.75 -6.65 0.90
N ILE A 137 -11.29 -7.80 0.50
CA ILE A 137 -12.72 -8.06 0.39
C ILE A 137 -13.05 -9.21 1.34
N LEU A 138 -13.97 -8.97 2.27
CA LEU A 138 -14.52 -10.01 3.14
C LEU A 138 -15.41 -10.94 2.30
N ILE A 139 -15.14 -12.24 2.36
CA ILE A 139 -15.94 -13.28 1.72
C ILE A 139 -16.81 -13.92 2.80
N GLN A 140 -18.13 -13.76 2.66
CA GLN A 140 -19.10 -14.22 3.65
C GLN A 140 -19.46 -15.70 3.51
N ASP A 141 -19.26 -16.29 2.32
CA ASP A 141 -19.74 -17.62 1.98
C ASP A 141 -18.60 -18.55 1.56
N GLU A 142 -18.57 -19.76 2.12
CA GLU A 142 -17.60 -20.81 1.80
C GLU A 142 -17.68 -21.23 0.32
N ALA A 143 -18.87 -21.18 -0.30
CA ALA A 143 -19.01 -21.44 -1.73
C ALA A 143 -18.25 -20.40 -2.57
N CYS A 144 -18.34 -19.13 -2.17
CA CYS A 144 -17.58 -18.05 -2.80
C CYS A 144 -16.07 -18.23 -2.61
N VAL A 145 -15.62 -18.69 -1.43
CA VAL A 145 -14.21 -19.02 -1.20
C VAL A 145 -13.76 -20.13 -2.15
N LEU A 146 -14.54 -21.21 -2.29
CA LEU A 146 -14.23 -22.33 -3.17
C LEU A 146 -14.15 -21.91 -4.65
N LEU A 147 -15.12 -21.11 -5.12
CA LEU A 147 -15.13 -20.58 -6.50
C LEU A 147 -13.94 -19.64 -6.75
N LEU A 148 -13.59 -18.80 -5.77
CA LEU A 148 -12.45 -17.92 -5.87
C LEU A 148 -11.13 -18.71 -5.91
N THR A 149 -10.91 -19.68 -5.02
CA THR A 149 -9.68 -20.48 -5.04
C THR A 149 -9.52 -21.22 -6.37
N ARG A 150 -10.62 -21.72 -6.92
CA ARG A 150 -10.65 -22.31 -8.27
C ARG A 150 -10.18 -21.32 -9.34
N HIS A 151 -10.76 -20.12 -9.35
CA HIS A 151 -10.40 -19.07 -10.31
C HIS A 151 -8.92 -18.66 -10.19
N LEU A 152 -8.40 -18.58 -8.97
CA LEU A 152 -6.99 -18.28 -8.72
C LEU A 152 -6.05 -19.42 -9.14
N HIS A 153 -6.50 -20.67 -9.08
CA HIS A 153 -5.71 -21.84 -9.47
C HIS A 153 -5.71 -22.13 -10.97
N SER A 154 -6.67 -21.60 -11.73
CA SER A 154 -6.69 -21.75 -13.18
C SER A 154 -5.66 -20.86 -13.91
N HIS A 155 -4.97 -19.97 -13.21
CA HIS A 155 -4.01 -19.02 -13.80
C HIS A 155 -2.78 -18.78 -12.89
N GLY A 156 -1.64 -18.49 -13.51
CA GLY A 156 -0.44 -17.98 -12.82
C GLY A 156 0.32 -19.00 -11.96
N PHE A 157 1.32 -18.50 -11.22
CA PHE A 157 2.06 -19.29 -10.24
C PHE A 157 1.27 -19.30 -8.93
N SER A 158 0.72 -20.45 -8.53
CA SER A 158 -0.28 -20.50 -7.46
C SER A 158 -0.03 -21.60 -6.44
N SER A 159 -0.90 -21.63 -5.42
CA SER A 159 -0.95 -22.69 -4.41
C SER A 159 -1.67 -23.96 -4.89
N TYR A 160 -1.95 -24.11 -6.18
CA TYR A 160 -2.65 -25.28 -6.72
C TYR A 160 -1.93 -26.63 -6.42
N PRO A 161 -0.58 -26.73 -6.49
CA PRO A 161 0.13 -27.95 -6.11
C PRO A 161 -0.14 -28.44 -4.68
N GLU A 162 -0.35 -27.53 -3.72
CA GLU A 162 -0.73 -27.89 -2.35
C GLU A 162 -2.12 -28.54 -2.28
N TYR A 163 -3.03 -28.15 -3.16
CA TYR A 163 -4.38 -28.73 -3.24
C TYR A 163 -4.39 -30.10 -3.93
N LEU A 164 -3.38 -30.38 -4.75
CA LEU A 164 -3.17 -31.68 -5.40
C LEU A 164 -2.28 -32.62 -4.58
N ASN A 165 -1.80 -32.19 -3.41
CA ASN A 165 -0.81 -32.90 -2.59
C ASN A 165 0.51 -33.21 -3.33
N THR A 166 0.85 -32.45 -4.38
CA THR A 166 2.14 -32.58 -5.10
C THR A 166 3.24 -31.71 -4.51
N ARG A 167 2.87 -30.76 -3.63
CA ARG A 167 3.80 -29.94 -2.83
C ARG A 167 3.27 -29.79 -1.41
N VAL A 168 4.14 -29.96 -0.41
CA VAL A 168 3.79 -29.75 1.00
C VAL A 168 4.40 -28.45 1.49
N THR A 169 3.52 -27.47 1.77
CA THR A 169 3.90 -26.15 2.26
C THR A 169 3.20 -25.89 3.59
N PRO A 170 3.86 -26.08 4.75
CA PRO A 170 3.20 -26.09 6.06
C PRO A 170 2.43 -24.81 6.41
N TRP A 171 2.82 -23.68 5.83
CA TRP A 171 2.20 -22.37 6.03
C TRP A 171 1.05 -22.06 5.04
N VAL A 172 0.69 -23.00 4.16
CA VAL A 172 -0.52 -22.96 3.31
C VAL A 172 -1.54 -23.96 3.87
N LYS A 173 -2.79 -23.52 4.06
CA LYS A 173 -3.84 -24.27 4.76
C LYS A 173 -5.04 -24.56 3.82
N PRO A 174 -4.93 -25.55 2.91
CA PRO A 174 -5.99 -25.86 1.94
C PRO A 174 -7.17 -26.64 2.54
N ALA A 175 -7.01 -27.20 3.74
CA ALA A 175 -7.90 -28.22 4.30
C ALA A 175 -9.36 -27.79 4.41
N ALA A 176 -9.64 -26.53 4.79
CA ALA A 176 -11.01 -26.03 4.91
C ALA A 176 -11.73 -26.03 3.55
N VAL A 177 -11.07 -25.56 2.49
CA VAL A 177 -11.61 -25.52 1.13
C VAL A 177 -11.81 -26.92 0.57
N LEU A 178 -10.82 -27.81 0.74
CA LEU A 178 -10.92 -29.20 0.30
C LEU A 178 -12.05 -29.94 1.03
N THR A 179 -12.21 -29.71 2.34
CA THR A 179 -13.30 -30.31 3.12
C THR A 179 -14.65 -29.82 2.63
N TYR A 180 -14.79 -28.52 2.35
CA TYR A 180 -16.02 -27.96 1.81
C TYR A 180 -16.34 -28.50 0.41
N PHE A 181 -15.34 -28.62 -0.47
CA PHE A 181 -15.48 -29.23 -1.78
C PHE A 181 -15.98 -30.67 -1.69
N GLU A 182 -15.36 -31.51 -0.85
CA GLU A 182 -15.78 -32.91 -0.68
C GLU A 182 -17.23 -33.04 -0.19
N LYS A 183 -17.68 -32.12 0.68
CA LYS A 183 -19.07 -32.10 1.16
C LYS A 183 -20.07 -31.70 0.08
N THR A 184 -19.70 -30.76 -0.80
CA THR A 184 -20.64 -30.14 -1.75
C THR A 184 -20.60 -30.73 -3.15
N ARG A 185 -19.53 -31.47 -3.51
CA ARG A 185 -19.32 -31.96 -4.88
C ARG A 185 -20.40 -32.89 -5.42
N PHE A 186 -21.08 -33.62 -4.55
CA PHE A 186 -22.15 -34.54 -4.97
C PHE A 186 -23.47 -33.82 -5.32
N ASP A 187 -23.66 -32.60 -4.83
CA ASP A 187 -24.87 -31.82 -5.04
C ASP A 187 -24.64 -30.71 -6.05
N SER A 188 -23.68 -29.83 -5.77
CA SER A 188 -23.44 -28.59 -6.51
C SER A 188 -22.47 -28.76 -7.69
N PHE A 189 -21.63 -29.81 -7.67
CA PHE A 189 -20.57 -30.03 -8.67
C PHE A 189 -20.60 -31.47 -9.24
N LYS A 190 -21.80 -31.97 -9.54
CA LYS A 190 -22.02 -33.35 -10.01
C LYS A 190 -21.10 -33.72 -11.17
N GLY A 191 -20.46 -34.88 -11.05
CA GLY A 191 -19.54 -35.41 -12.06
C GLY A 191 -18.08 -34.98 -11.89
N LEU A 192 -17.77 -34.14 -10.90
CA LEU A 192 -16.39 -33.77 -10.56
C LEU A 192 -15.88 -34.66 -9.42
N GLY A 193 -14.94 -35.56 -9.74
CA GLY A 193 -14.42 -36.56 -8.82
C GLY A 193 -13.30 -36.07 -7.92
N SER A 194 -12.70 -34.92 -8.24
CA SER A 194 -11.54 -34.36 -7.54
C SER A 194 -11.50 -32.84 -7.63
N TYR A 195 -10.73 -32.20 -6.76
CA TYR A 195 -10.47 -30.76 -6.86
C TYR A 195 -9.79 -30.39 -8.19
N LYS A 196 -8.96 -31.29 -8.73
CA LYS A 196 -8.37 -31.13 -10.07
C LYS A 196 -9.44 -31.01 -11.15
N ASP A 197 -10.42 -31.92 -11.16
CA ASP A 197 -11.54 -31.87 -12.09
C ASP A 197 -12.34 -30.58 -11.92
N PHE A 198 -12.51 -30.12 -10.68
CA PHE A 198 -13.18 -28.86 -10.40
C PHE A 198 -12.46 -27.64 -10.97
N VAL A 199 -11.13 -27.55 -10.85
CA VAL A 199 -10.37 -26.46 -11.46
C VAL A 199 -10.41 -26.53 -12.99
N GLU A 200 -10.15 -27.71 -13.55
CA GLU A 200 -9.88 -27.89 -14.98
C GLU A 200 -11.12 -28.05 -15.85
N LYS A 201 -12.22 -28.61 -15.32
CA LYS A 201 -13.41 -28.98 -16.11
C LYS A 201 -14.65 -28.14 -15.79
N TYR A 202 -14.77 -27.64 -14.57
CA TYR A 202 -15.94 -26.86 -14.17
C TYR A 202 -16.06 -25.58 -14.99
N GLN A 203 -17.25 -25.27 -15.48
CA GLN A 203 -17.55 -24.02 -16.15
C GLN A 203 -18.53 -23.22 -15.30
N PRO A 204 -18.08 -22.12 -14.65
CA PRO A 204 -18.97 -21.31 -13.85
C PRO A 204 -20.11 -20.72 -14.68
N GLY A 205 -21.30 -20.70 -14.11
CA GLY A 205 -22.46 -20.03 -14.68
C GLY A 205 -22.29 -18.49 -14.69
N GLN A 206 -23.21 -17.80 -15.36
CA GLN A 206 -23.15 -16.33 -15.50
C GLN A 206 -23.10 -15.61 -14.14
N LYS A 207 -23.94 -16.03 -13.18
CA LYS A 207 -23.97 -15.44 -11.83
C LYS A 207 -22.66 -15.60 -11.06
N GLU A 208 -22.01 -16.75 -11.22
CA GLU A 208 -20.73 -17.04 -10.56
C GLU A 208 -19.60 -16.22 -11.17
N LYS A 209 -19.62 -16.03 -12.50
CA LYS A 209 -18.69 -15.12 -13.18
C LYS A 209 -18.86 -13.69 -12.70
N GLU A 210 -20.09 -13.19 -12.64
CA GLU A 210 -20.40 -11.84 -12.14
C GLU A 210 -19.99 -11.65 -10.67
N LEU A 211 -20.10 -12.70 -9.85
CA LEU A 211 -19.62 -12.68 -8.47
C LEU A 211 -18.09 -12.64 -8.42
N LEU A 212 -17.42 -13.46 -9.24
CA LEU A 212 -15.96 -13.48 -9.35
C LEU A 212 -15.43 -12.12 -9.81
N GLU A 213 -16.02 -11.49 -10.83
CA GLU A 213 -15.61 -10.16 -11.32
C GLU A 213 -15.67 -9.07 -10.23
N LYS A 214 -16.60 -9.19 -9.27
CA LYS A 214 -16.73 -8.22 -8.16
C LYS A 214 -15.66 -8.40 -7.09
N ILE A 215 -15.13 -9.62 -6.95
CA ILE A 215 -14.16 -9.95 -5.91
C ILE A 215 -12.74 -10.06 -6.45
N SER A 216 -12.54 -10.41 -7.71
CA SER A 216 -11.23 -10.52 -8.34
C SER A 216 -10.80 -9.23 -9.04
N LEU A 217 -9.49 -9.00 -9.10
CA LEU A 217 -8.89 -8.00 -9.98
C LEU A 217 -8.75 -8.61 -11.38
N GLU A 218 -9.56 -8.18 -12.35
CA GLU A 218 -9.42 -8.61 -13.73
C GLU A 218 -8.79 -7.52 -14.61
N ASP A 219 -7.53 -7.70 -14.99
CA ASP A 219 -7.00 -7.08 -16.21
C ASP A 219 -7.37 -8.02 -17.38
N LYS A 220 -8.53 -7.76 -18.01
CA LYS A 220 -9.03 -8.54 -19.17
C LYS A 220 -8.09 -8.52 -20.39
N THR A 221 -7.02 -7.72 -20.37
CA THR A 221 -6.21 -7.37 -21.54
C THR A 221 -4.87 -8.12 -21.68
N LEU A 222 -4.30 -8.72 -20.64
CA LEU A 222 -2.88 -9.15 -20.67
C LEU A 222 -2.59 -10.66 -20.72
N TYR A 223 -3.51 -11.51 -20.25
CA TYR A 223 -3.25 -12.96 -20.21
C TYR A 223 -3.38 -13.64 -21.58
N THR A 224 -4.23 -13.12 -22.44
CA THR A 224 -4.47 -13.66 -23.79
C THR A 224 -3.23 -13.47 -24.67
N GLU A 225 -2.60 -12.30 -24.63
CA GLU A 225 -1.42 -11.98 -25.45
C GLU A 225 -0.17 -12.78 -25.01
N LYS A 226 0.00 -13.03 -23.71
CA LYS A 226 1.20 -13.73 -23.20
C LYS A 226 1.19 -15.23 -23.52
N ARG A 227 0.02 -15.88 -23.64
CA ARG A 227 -0.06 -17.28 -24.11
C ARG A 227 0.34 -17.42 -25.58
N GLU A 228 0.01 -16.43 -26.41
CA GLU A 228 0.41 -16.42 -27.82
C GLU A 228 1.90 -16.09 -28.01
N ALA A 229 2.45 -15.20 -27.17
CA ALA A 229 3.85 -14.80 -27.24
C ALA A 229 4.83 -15.88 -26.72
N VAL A 230 4.46 -16.60 -25.66
CA VAL A 230 5.32 -17.67 -25.09
C VAL A 230 5.41 -18.89 -26.01
N SER A 231 4.39 -19.15 -26.84
CA SER A 231 4.46 -20.20 -27.85
C SER A 231 5.37 -19.88 -29.05
N LYS A 232 5.81 -18.62 -29.22
CA LYS A 232 6.44 -18.16 -30.47
C LYS A 232 7.91 -17.74 -30.39
N ASN A 233 8.55 -17.60 -29.23
CA ASN A 233 9.94 -17.14 -29.20
C ASN A 233 10.92 -18.08 -28.48
N GLN A 234 11.79 -18.69 -29.27
CA GLN A 234 13.12 -19.13 -28.87
C GLN A 234 13.97 -17.93 -28.41
N HIS A 235 14.90 -18.18 -27.49
CA HIS A 235 15.80 -17.21 -26.83
C HIS A 235 16.30 -16.05 -27.72
N PRO A 236 16.25 -14.79 -27.26
CA PRO A 236 17.11 -13.75 -27.82
C PRO A 236 18.52 -13.84 -27.20
N PRO A 237 19.60 -13.54 -27.95
CA PRO A 237 20.95 -13.62 -27.41
C PRO A 237 21.24 -12.44 -26.47
N SER A 238 22.13 -12.70 -25.51
CA SER A 238 22.63 -11.72 -24.56
C SER A 238 23.35 -10.57 -25.26
N ARG A 239 22.81 -9.35 -25.13
CA ARG A 239 23.43 -8.15 -25.71
C ARG A 239 24.45 -7.57 -24.73
N ARG A 240 25.74 -7.75 -25.05
CA ARG A 240 26.85 -7.02 -24.41
C ARG A 240 26.72 -5.53 -24.70
N ARG A 241 26.93 -4.68 -23.68
CA ARG A 241 26.98 -3.22 -23.79
C ARG A 241 28.35 -2.77 -24.32
N THR A 242 28.37 -1.96 -25.36
CA THR A 242 29.46 -1.02 -25.65
C THR A 242 29.02 0.40 -25.27
N PRO A 243 29.93 1.28 -24.83
CA PRO A 243 29.61 2.68 -24.57
C PRO A 243 29.88 3.52 -25.82
N GLU A 244 28.95 4.37 -26.23
CA GLU A 244 29.26 5.48 -27.13
C GLU A 244 28.73 6.80 -26.57
N LEU A 245 29.66 7.76 -26.52
CA LEU A 245 29.48 9.16 -26.20
C LEU A 245 28.93 9.92 -27.42
N ILE A 246 27.99 10.83 -27.15
CA ILE A 246 27.70 12.09 -27.84
C ILE A 246 27.28 12.00 -29.33
N ALA A 247 25.99 12.23 -29.56
CA ALA A 247 25.53 13.10 -30.65
C ALA A 247 24.26 13.84 -30.19
N ALA A 248 24.36 15.16 -30.16
CA ALA A 248 23.38 16.09 -29.64
C ALA A 248 22.27 16.42 -30.65
N SER A 249 21.27 17.11 -30.12
CA SER A 249 20.45 18.15 -30.78
C SER A 249 19.16 17.73 -31.47
N GLY A 250 18.06 18.11 -30.82
CA GLY A 250 16.76 18.30 -31.43
C GLY A 250 15.65 17.97 -30.45
N ILE A 251 14.79 18.95 -30.16
CA ILE A 251 13.59 18.84 -29.31
C ILE A 251 13.83 19.17 -27.82
N PHE A 252 14.29 20.40 -27.55
CA PHE A 252 14.08 21.05 -26.25
C PHE A 252 13.91 22.58 -26.36
N VAL A 253 13.21 23.07 -27.39
CA VAL A 253 13.05 24.54 -27.64
C VAL A 253 11.59 24.99 -27.92
N ILE A 254 10.56 24.15 -27.73
CA ILE A 254 9.16 24.56 -28.04
C ILE A 254 8.28 24.76 -26.79
N LEU A 255 8.85 24.87 -25.58
CA LEU A 255 8.09 25.21 -24.36
C LEU A 255 8.74 26.36 -23.57
N LEU A 256 9.16 27.42 -24.28
CA LEU A 256 9.60 28.66 -23.64
C LEU A 256 9.25 29.93 -24.46
N THR A 257 8.14 29.89 -25.21
CA THR A 257 7.62 31.05 -25.96
C THR A 257 6.19 31.45 -25.55
N LEU A 258 5.60 30.81 -24.55
CA LEU A 258 4.31 31.20 -23.98
C LEU A 258 4.47 31.44 -22.49
N GLY A 259 4.60 32.71 -22.13
CA GLY A 259 4.60 33.17 -20.74
C GLY A 259 5.88 33.90 -20.37
N LEU A 260 5.92 35.20 -20.70
CA LEU A 260 6.47 36.30 -19.88
C LEU A 260 6.67 37.52 -20.80
N ARG A 261 5.58 38.24 -21.05
CA ARG A 261 5.61 39.67 -21.38
C ARG A 261 4.97 40.40 -20.20
N ASN A 262 5.81 40.86 -19.28
CA ASN A 262 5.68 42.16 -18.61
C ASN A 262 6.87 42.36 -17.65
N ILE A 263 7.85 43.15 -18.09
CA ILE A 263 8.85 43.81 -17.26
C ILE A 263 8.96 45.26 -17.76
N ILE A 264 8.49 46.23 -16.96
CA ILE A 264 8.95 47.63 -16.89
C ILE A 264 8.59 48.05 -15.44
N GLY A 265 9.50 48.15 -14.48
CA GLY A 265 10.57 49.13 -14.25
C GLY A 265 10.44 49.47 -12.74
N SER A 266 11.45 49.71 -11.90
CA SER A 266 12.68 50.47 -12.04
C SER A 266 13.61 50.09 -10.87
N SER A 267 14.91 50.20 -11.09
CA SER A 267 15.99 49.83 -10.15
C SER A 267 16.64 51.08 -9.53
N LYS A 268 17.06 50.96 -8.25
CA LYS A 268 18.24 51.57 -7.57
C LYS A 268 18.00 51.51 -6.04
N ASN A 269 18.96 51.32 -5.12
CA ASN A 269 20.27 50.66 -5.05
C ASN A 269 20.69 50.75 -3.55
N ILE A 270 21.16 49.63 -2.96
CA ILE A 270 22.25 49.44 -1.94
C ILE A 270 22.29 50.27 -0.63
N VAL A 271 22.37 49.60 0.55
CA VAL A 271 23.50 49.56 1.54
C VAL A 271 23.06 49.00 2.92
N ASN A 272 23.97 48.21 3.52
CA ASN A 272 23.91 47.50 4.82
C ASN A 272 23.98 48.40 6.08
N THR A 273 23.40 47.94 7.21
CA THR A 273 23.97 47.61 8.56
C THR A 273 23.03 47.97 9.75
N PRO A 274 23.15 47.27 10.91
CA PRO A 274 22.09 47.14 11.95
C PRO A 274 22.35 47.99 13.23
N PRO A 275 21.77 47.63 14.41
CA PRO A 275 20.53 48.09 15.05
C PRO A 275 20.78 49.17 16.16
N PRO A 276 19.77 49.76 16.85
CA PRO A 276 19.36 49.21 18.16
C PRO A 276 17.90 49.52 18.65
N THR A 277 17.48 48.70 19.62
CA THR A 277 16.78 49.01 20.90
C THR A 277 15.54 49.93 20.99
N SER A 278 14.44 49.27 21.37
CA SER A 278 13.46 49.50 22.47
C SER A 278 12.94 50.89 22.90
N SER A 279 11.65 50.82 23.28
CA SER A 279 10.93 51.64 24.28
C SER A 279 10.42 53.01 23.80
N VAL A 280 9.30 53.57 24.25
CA VAL A 280 8.16 53.21 25.13
C VAL A 280 7.16 54.39 25.03
N LEU A 281 5.86 54.10 25.21
CA LEU A 281 4.71 54.94 25.62
C LEU A 281 4.64 56.45 25.30
N SER A 282 3.48 56.90 24.79
CA SER A 282 2.39 57.57 25.56
C SER A 282 1.21 57.88 24.61
N GLU A 283 0.00 57.36 24.81
CA GLU A 283 -1.10 57.86 25.67
C GLU A 283 -1.63 59.23 25.18
N THR A 284 -2.79 59.31 24.52
CA THR A 284 -4.05 59.63 25.22
C THR A 284 -5.30 59.24 24.41
N MET A 285 -6.34 58.82 25.13
CA MET A 285 -7.69 58.47 24.70
C MET A 285 -8.58 59.72 24.61
N GLU A 286 -9.51 59.76 23.64
CA GLU A 286 -10.97 59.90 23.83
C GLU A 286 -11.65 59.82 22.45
N THR A 287 -12.31 58.71 22.11
CA THR A 287 -13.75 58.41 22.25
C THR A 287 -14.62 58.97 21.11
N GLU A 288 -14.69 58.24 19.99
CA GLU A 288 -15.92 58.10 19.19
C GLU A 288 -15.99 56.65 18.64
N LYS A 289 -17.15 56.00 18.79
CA LYS A 289 -17.49 54.65 18.31
C LYS A 289 -18.86 54.77 17.61
N PRO A 290 -19.22 53.93 16.63
CA PRO A 290 -18.45 53.36 15.53
C PRO A 290 -19.05 53.78 14.17
N THR A 291 -18.26 53.80 13.10
CA THR A 291 -18.82 53.65 11.75
C THR A 291 -18.21 52.39 11.14
N GLU A 292 -19.04 51.35 11.14
CA GLU A 292 -18.82 50.10 10.42
C GLU A 292 -18.61 50.39 8.93
N THR A 293 -17.36 50.30 8.47
CA THR A 293 -17.09 49.92 7.09
C THR A 293 -17.26 48.41 7.03
N MET A 294 -18.41 47.98 6.49
CA MET A 294 -18.70 46.58 6.18
C MET A 294 -17.70 46.09 5.13
N GLU A 295 -16.56 45.56 5.58
CA GLU A 295 -15.83 44.55 4.81
C GLU A 295 -16.69 43.30 4.80
N THR A 296 -17.24 42.98 3.63
CA THR A 296 -17.93 41.74 3.33
C THR A 296 -16.95 40.58 3.54
N LYS A 297 -16.83 40.11 4.78
CA LYS A 297 -16.03 38.94 5.13
C LYS A 297 -16.70 37.72 4.51
N GLU A 298 -16.21 37.31 3.35
CA GLU A 298 -16.51 35.99 2.79
C GLU A 298 -16.30 34.91 3.88
N PRO A 299 -17.16 33.87 3.90
CA PRO A 299 -17.06 32.82 4.91
C PRO A 299 -15.68 32.16 4.84
N LYS A 300 -14.97 32.15 5.97
CA LYS A 300 -13.66 31.50 6.06
C LYS A 300 -13.87 29.99 6.12
N LYS A 301 -13.33 29.28 5.13
CA LYS A 301 -13.29 27.82 5.12
C LYS A 301 -12.25 27.38 6.17
N MET A 302 -12.67 26.52 7.09
CA MET A 302 -11.82 26.00 8.15
C MET A 302 -11.58 24.51 7.92
N LEU A 303 -10.42 24.01 8.29
CA LEU A 303 -10.02 22.62 8.14
C LEU A 303 -9.81 22.00 9.51
N SER A 304 -10.57 20.96 9.83
CA SER A 304 -10.39 20.17 11.05
C SER A 304 -9.61 18.90 10.75
N VAL A 305 -8.62 18.60 11.58
CA VAL A 305 -7.84 17.36 11.48
C VAL A 305 -8.64 16.20 12.07
N LYS A 306 -8.77 15.11 11.30
CA LYS A 306 -9.46 13.87 11.70
C LYS A 306 -8.46 12.74 11.94
N ALA A 307 -8.56 12.02 13.05
CA ALA A 307 -7.77 10.80 13.21
C ALA A 307 -8.39 9.66 12.41
N THR A 308 -7.65 9.19 11.42
CA THR A 308 -7.98 7.93 10.74
C THR A 308 -6.84 6.95 10.99
N GLY A 309 -7.14 5.83 11.66
CA GLY A 309 -6.20 4.69 11.76
C GLY A 309 -5.11 4.74 12.84
N GLY A 310 -5.30 5.47 13.95
CA GLY A 310 -4.49 5.30 15.17
C GLY A 310 -3.14 6.02 15.23
N SER A 311 -2.87 6.98 14.32
CA SER A 311 -1.74 7.90 14.45
C SER A 311 -2.21 9.20 15.11
N ALA A 312 -1.71 9.50 16.31
CA ALA A 312 -2.16 10.65 17.11
C ALA A 312 -1.78 12.03 16.53
N ASN A 313 -0.98 12.08 15.46
CA ASN A 313 -0.55 13.34 14.85
C ASN A 313 -0.41 13.20 13.31
N VAL A 314 -0.70 14.28 12.59
CA VAL A 314 -0.51 14.45 11.14
C VAL A 314 0.65 15.42 10.88
N ASN A 315 1.52 15.12 9.93
CA ASN A 315 2.65 15.99 9.61
C ASN A 315 2.23 17.15 8.70
N ILE A 316 2.81 18.33 8.94
CA ILE A 316 2.68 19.52 8.10
C ILE A 316 4.02 19.75 7.40
N HIS A 317 4.00 19.92 6.08
CA HIS A 317 5.17 20.02 5.22
C HIS A 317 5.33 21.43 4.62
N GLN A 318 6.54 21.76 4.19
CA GLN A 318 6.85 23.05 3.56
C GLN A 318 6.33 23.15 2.11
N GLU A 319 6.17 22.02 1.43
CA GLU A 319 5.64 21.88 0.06
C GLU A 319 4.60 20.75 0.05
N PRO A 320 3.68 20.67 -0.94
CA PRO A 320 2.65 19.64 -1.06
C PRO A 320 3.22 18.27 -1.48
N ALA A 321 4.16 17.75 -0.69
CA ALA A 321 4.85 16.49 -0.93
C ALA A 321 5.29 15.81 0.37
N VAL A 322 5.07 14.49 0.47
CA VAL A 322 5.42 13.70 1.67
C VAL A 322 6.92 13.67 2.00
N ASN A 323 7.78 13.95 1.02
CA ASN A 323 9.23 14.01 1.16
C ASN A 323 9.76 15.44 1.41
N SER A 324 8.88 16.45 1.39
CA SER A 324 9.24 17.82 1.71
C SER A 324 9.55 17.98 3.20
N LYS A 325 10.32 19.02 3.54
CA LYS A 325 10.71 19.33 4.91
C LYS A 325 9.47 19.47 5.79
N MET A 326 9.44 18.74 6.90
CA MET A 326 8.39 18.86 7.91
C MET A 326 8.57 20.18 8.67
N VAL A 327 7.52 21.02 8.67
CA VAL A 327 7.46 22.32 9.36
C VAL A 327 6.64 22.25 10.65
N GLY A 328 5.80 21.24 10.81
CA GLY A 328 4.98 21.07 12.01
C GLY A 328 4.27 19.72 12.12
N LYS A 329 3.49 19.57 13.19
CA LYS A 329 2.59 18.44 13.41
C LYS A 329 1.27 18.96 13.97
N ALA A 330 0.16 18.43 13.46
CA ALA A 330 -1.18 18.70 13.96
C ALA A 330 -1.74 17.47 14.69
N LYS A 331 -2.56 17.67 15.70
CA LYS A 331 -3.32 16.64 16.42
C LYS A 331 -4.74 16.57 15.90
N GLU A 332 -5.42 15.46 16.20
CA GLU A 332 -6.86 15.36 15.97
C GLU A 332 -7.61 16.49 16.67
N GLY A 333 -8.56 17.10 15.96
CA GLY A 333 -9.33 18.25 16.42
C GLY A 333 -8.64 19.60 16.27
N ASP A 334 -7.37 19.66 15.85
CA ASP A 334 -6.74 20.94 15.48
C ASP A 334 -7.47 21.54 14.26
N ILE A 335 -7.67 22.86 14.30
CA ILE A 335 -8.38 23.60 13.25
C ILE A 335 -7.46 24.63 12.63
N PHE A 336 -7.42 24.69 11.30
CA PHE A 336 -6.63 25.63 10.54
C PHE A 336 -7.46 26.42 9.53
N GLU A 337 -7.05 27.64 9.24
CA GLU A 337 -7.62 28.43 8.14
C GLU A 337 -7.17 27.86 6.80
N PHE A 338 -8.13 27.53 5.93
CA PHE A 338 -7.87 27.05 4.57
C PHE A 338 -7.36 28.20 3.71
N VAL A 339 -6.28 27.96 2.97
CA VAL A 339 -5.72 28.91 1.99
C VAL A 339 -6.00 28.42 0.57
N SER A 340 -5.55 27.22 0.23
CA SER A 340 -5.67 26.65 -1.12
C SER A 340 -5.63 25.12 -1.10
N GLU A 341 -5.94 24.50 -2.24
CA GLU A 341 -5.81 23.06 -2.45
C GLU A 341 -5.02 22.79 -3.73
N ASP A 342 -4.01 21.94 -3.65
CA ASP A 342 -3.26 21.44 -4.81
C ASP A 342 -3.01 19.94 -4.66
N SER A 343 -3.45 19.16 -5.64
CA SER A 343 -3.02 17.77 -5.85
C SER A 343 -3.11 16.87 -4.60
N GLY A 344 -4.18 16.98 -3.82
CA GLY A 344 -4.40 16.17 -2.60
C GLY A 344 -3.73 16.73 -1.33
N TRP A 345 -3.30 17.99 -1.36
CA TRP A 345 -2.77 18.72 -0.22
C TRP A 345 -3.55 20.01 0.00
N TYR A 346 -3.77 20.34 1.27
CA TYR A 346 -4.32 21.61 1.69
C TYR A 346 -3.21 22.53 2.19
N GLU A 347 -3.19 23.75 1.67
CA GLU A 347 -2.40 24.83 2.24
C GLU A 347 -3.17 25.45 3.41
N ILE A 348 -2.50 25.53 4.56
CA ILE A 348 -3.06 25.97 5.83
C ILE A 348 -2.22 27.09 6.44
N LYS A 349 -2.87 28.01 7.15
CA LYS A 349 -2.20 29.07 7.91
C LYS A 349 -1.82 28.58 9.32
N LEU A 350 -0.55 28.75 9.68
CA LEU A 350 0.00 28.39 10.99
C LEU A 350 -0.11 29.56 11.98
N ALA A 351 0.05 29.25 13.28
CA ALA A 351 -0.11 30.23 14.37
C ALA A 351 0.91 31.38 14.32
N ASP A 352 2.07 31.16 13.71
CA ASP A 352 3.11 32.19 13.49
C ASP A 352 2.86 33.05 12.25
N GLY A 353 1.75 32.81 11.52
CA GLY A 353 1.37 33.52 10.31
C GLY A 353 1.99 32.95 9.03
N SER A 354 2.87 31.94 9.12
CA SER A 354 3.39 31.22 7.96
C SER A 354 2.36 30.24 7.38
N VAL A 355 2.68 29.68 6.21
CA VAL A 355 1.85 28.64 5.55
C VAL A 355 2.54 27.29 5.57
N GLY A 356 1.76 26.23 5.60
CA GLY A 356 2.23 24.85 5.48
C GLY A 356 1.22 23.98 4.74
N PHE A 357 1.65 22.80 4.32
CA PHE A 357 0.85 21.86 3.54
C PHE A 357 0.53 20.61 4.37
N ILE A 358 -0.74 20.22 4.40
CA ILE A 358 -1.24 19.04 5.09
C ILE A 358 -2.04 18.16 4.13
N SER A 359 -1.89 16.84 4.21
CA SER A 359 -2.57 15.93 3.26
C SER A 359 -4.08 15.97 3.47
N SER A 360 -4.84 16.05 2.37
CA SER A 360 -6.31 16.09 2.41
C SER A 360 -6.94 14.80 2.93
N GLU A 361 -6.20 13.68 2.95
CA GLU A 361 -6.64 12.39 3.49
C GLU A 361 -7.00 12.45 4.99
N TYR A 362 -6.43 13.41 5.73
CA TYR A 362 -6.62 13.55 7.18
C TYR A 362 -7.43 14.78 7.59
N ILE A 363 -8.09 15.44 6.63
CA ILE A 363 -8.75 16.73 6.84
C ILE A 363 -10.22 16.65 6.50
N GLU A 364 -11.05 17.16 7.41
CA GLU A 364 -12.46 17.44 7.20
C GLU A 364 -12.66 18.95 6.99
N VAL A 365 -13.30 19.30 5.89
CA VAL A 365 -13.63 20.70 5.57
C VAL A 365 -14.86 21.12 6.36
N ILE A 366 -14.72 22.18 7.15
CA ILE A 366 -15.81 22.83 7.87
C ILE A 366 -16.04 24.21 7.24
N GLN A 367 -17.29 24.49 6.86
CA GLN A 367 -17.70 25.84 6.47
C GLN A 367 -18.22 26.56 7.71
N GLU A 368 -17.60 27.67 8.10
CA GLU A 368 -18.26 28.61 9.01
C GLU A 368 -19.35 29.34 8.21
N ASN A 369 -20.61 28.99 8.45
CA ASN A 369 -21.72 29.87 8.14
C ASN A 369 -21.67 31.00 9.16
N LYS A 370 -21.38 32.21 8.68
CA LYS A 370 -21.45 33.41 9.49
C LYS A 370 -22.89 33.90 9.62
#